data_AF-A0A1L3ZZB7-F1
#
_entry.id   AF-A0A1L3ZZB7-F1
#
_cell.length_a   1.000
_cell.length_b   1.000
_cell.length_c   1.000
_cell.angle_alpha   90.00
_cell.angle_beta   90.00
_cell.angle_gamma   90.00
#
_symmetry.space_group_name_H-M   'P 1'
#
loop_
_entity.id
_entity.type
_entity.pdbx_description
1 polymer ?
#
loop_
_entity_poly.entity_id
_entity_poly.type
_entity_poly.pdbx_seq_one_letter_code
_entity_poly.pdbx_strand_id
1 'polypeptide(L)' 'MAVRDQVIEERGYRCEDCGCLGVKRKADAGSILPLLEADHLLSIEERPDLRLDKGNLRVRCKPCHSRRTAREQGFARGRR' A
#
# COMPACT_ATOMS: atom_id res chain seq x y z
N MET A 1 -13.74 4.40 10.41
CA MET A 1 -13.06 4.05 9.15
C MET A 1 -11.60 3.77 9.45
N ALA A 2 -10.98 2.77 8.82
CA ALA A 2 -9.56 2.51 9.04
C ALA A 2 -8.72 3.62 8.39
N VAL A 3 -7.66 4.08 9.07
CA VAL A 3 -6.78 5.16 8.55
C VAL A 3 -6.23 4.82 7.17
N ARG A 4 -5.94 3.54 6.92
CA ARG A 4 -5.49 3.03 5.63
C ARG A 4 -6.50 3.29 4.50
N ASP A 5 -7.79 3.13 4.77
CA ASP A 5 -8.84 3.37 3.78
C ASP A 5 -8.99 4.87 3.51
N GLN A 6 -8.90 5.70 4.56
CA GLN A 6 -8.94 7.16 4.43
C GLN A 6 -7.81 7.66 3.52
N VAL A 7 -6.59 7.14 3.67
CA VAL A 7 -5.46 7.54 2.82
C VAL A 7 -5.72 7.19 1.35
N ILE A 8 -6.32 6.03 1.05
CA ILE A 8 -6.66 5.65 -0.33
C ILE A 8 -7.70 6.59 -0.94
N GLU A 9 -8.72 6.95 -0.15
CA GLU A 9 -9.79 7.85 -0.56
C GLU A 9 -9.27 9.29 -0.77
N GLU A 10 -8.50 9.82 0.18
CA GLU A 10 -7.91 11.16 0.14
C GLU A 10 -6.92 11.34 -1.02
N ARG A 11 -6.22 10.26 -1.42
CA ARG A 11 -5.31 10.25 -2.57
C ARG A 11 -6.00 9.89 -3.90
N GLY A 12 -7.33 9.79 -3.90
CA GLY A 12 -8.12 9.67 -5.12
C GLY A 12 -7.99 8.32 -5.83
N TYR A 13 -7.82 7.23 -5.08
CA TYR A 13 -7.74 5.87 -5.63
C TYR A 13 -6.65 5.71 -6.70
N ARG A 14 -5.53 6.41 -6.52
CA ARG A 14 -4.42 6.42 -7.46
C ARG A 14 -3.16 5.90 -6.81
N CYS A 15 -2.47 4.99 -7.49
CA CYS A 15 -1.14 4.56 -7.10
C CYS A 15 -0.15 5.72 -7.25
N GLU A 16 0.56 6.07 -6.19
CA GLU A 16 1.50 7.19 -6.19
C GLU A 16 2.85 6.83 -6.83
N ASP A 17 3.10 5.56 -7.13
CA ASP A 17 4.33 5.10 -7.79
C ASP A 17 4.20 5.04 -9.32
N CYS A 18 3.08 4.51 -9.83
CA CYS A 18 2.86 4.31 -11.27
C CYS A 18 1.69 5.10 -11.84
N GLY A 19 0.90 5.78 -11.00
CA GLY A 19 -0.21 6.63 -11.45
C GLY A 19 -1.49 5.90 -11.85
N CYS A 20 -1.52 4.55 -11.81
CA CYS A 20 -2.73 3.81 -12.20
C CYS A 20 -3.88 4.04 -11.21
N LEU A 21 -5.12 3.98 -11.73
CA LEU A 21 -6.31 3.89 -10.90
C LEU A 21 -6.47 2.45 -10.40
N GLY A 22 -6.97 2.32 -9.18
CA GLY A 22 -7.24 1.01 -8.59
C GLY A 22 -8.43 1.05 -7.65
N VAL A 23 -8.73 -0.09 -7.04
CA VAL A 23 -9.87 -0.25 -6.14
C VAL A 23 -9.42 -0.56 -4.73
N LYS A 24 -10.23 -0.21 -3.73
CA LYS A 24 -9.94 -0.50 -2.31
C LYS A 24 -10.36 -1.90 -1.86
N ARG A 25 -11.41 -2.49 -2.47
CA ARG A 25 -11.94 -3.81 -2.11
C ARG A 25 -11.57 -4.81 -3.17
N LYS A 26 -11.19 -6.03 -2.73
CA LYS A 26 -10.92 -7.15 -3.63
C LYS A 26 -12.16 -7.56 -4.45
N ALA A 27 -13.36 -7.38 -3.91
CA ALA A 27 -14.61 -7.64 -4.65
C ALA A 27 -14.81 -6.70 -5.85
N ASP A 28 -14.29 -5.48 -5.77
CA ASP A 28 -14.32 -4.51 -6.87
C ASP A 28 -13.12 -4.70 -7.81
N ALA A 29 -12.16 -5.56 -7.43
CA ALA A 29 -10.94 -5.80 -8.21
C ALA A 29 -11.29 -6.77 -9.33
N GLY A 30 -11.54 -6.21 -10.52
CA GLY A 30 -11.68 -6.97 -11.74
C GLY A 30 -10.33 -7.25 -12.42
N SER A 31 -10.39 -7.79 -13.63
CA SER A 31 -9.20 -8.06 -14.46
C SER A 31 -8.42 -6.80 -14.87
N ILE A 32 -9.04 -5.62 -14.72
CA ILE A 32 -8.59 -4.35 -15.31
C ILE A 32 -8.06 -3.39 -14.23
N LEU A 33 -8.55 -3.49 -13.00
CA LEU A 33 -8.21 -2.56 -11.91
C LEU A 33 -7.48 -3.30 -10.78
N PRO A 34 -6.25 -2.88 -10.43
CA PRO A 34 -5.52 -3.48 -9.32
C PRO A 34 -6.10 -3.06 -7.97
N LEU A 35 -5.87 -3.90 -6.96
CA LEU A 35 -6.12 -3.55 -5.57
C LEU A 35 -5.10 -2.51 -5.09
N LEU A 36 -5.56 -1.48 -4.39
CA LEU A 36 -4.73 -0.49 -3.72
C LEU A 36 -4.52 -0.87 -2.26
N GLU A 37 -3.30 -0.66 -1.79
CA GLU A 37 -2.87 -0.88 -0.41
C GLU A 37 -2.17 0.39 0.10
N ALA A 38 -2.38 0.70 1.38
CA ALA A 38 -1.62 1.73 2.09
C ALA A 38 -0.30 1.12 2.58
N ASP A 39 0.78 1.50 1.93
CA ASP A 39 2.14 1.03 2.15
C ASP A 39 2.93 1.99 3.03
N HIS A 40 3.73 1.44 3.95
CA HIS A 40 4.50 2.21 4.92
C HIS A 40 5.83 2.70 4.31
N LEU A 41 6.11 4.00 4.34
CA LEU A 41 7.40 4.55 3.90
C LEU A 41 8.53 4.07 4.81
N LEU A 42 8.38 4.25 6.12
CA LEU A 42 9.23 3.68 7.17
C LEU A 42 8.54 2.46 7.75
N SER A 43 9.27 1.34 7.87
CA SER A 43 8.69 0.08 8.34
C SER A 43 8.16 0.21 9.78
N ILE A 44 7.16 -0.60 10.11
CA ILE A 44 6.61 -0.65 11.48
C ILE A 44 7.68 -1.13 12.48
N GLU A 45 8.62 -1.96 12.05
CA GLU A 45 9.74 -2.43 12.89
C GLU A 45 10.66 -1.28 13.30
N GLU A 46 10.96 -0.37 12.37
CA GLU A 46 11.83 0.78 12.62
C GLU A 46 11.10 1.92 13.35
N ARG A 47 9.84 2.18 12.99
CA ARG A 47 9.04 3.30 13.50
C ARG A 47 7.60 2.86 13.82
N PRO A 48 7.41 2.10 14.91
CA PRO A 48 6.07 1.63 15.31
C PRO A 48 5.12 2.78 15.66
N ASP A 49 5.67 3.91 16.13
CA ASP A 49 4.95 5.15 16.42
C ASP A 49 4.29 5.76 15.17
N LEU A 50 4.87 5.54 13.99
CA LEU A 50 4.36 6.05 12.71
C LEU A 50 3.43 5.06 11.99
N ARG A 51 3.00 3.98 12.65
CA ARG A 51 2.20 2.91 12.03
C ARG A 51 0.89 3.41 11.40
N LEU A 52 0.26 4.41 11.99
CA LEU A 52 -1.00 5.01 11.50
C LEU A 52 -0.82 6.48 11.11
N ASP A 53 0.42 6.95 11.03
CA ASP A 53 0.69 8.31 10.58
C ASP A 53 0.43 8.40 9.07
N LYS A 54 -0.43 9.32 8.64
CA LYS A 54 -0.79 9.48 7.23
C LYS A 54 0.38 9.94 6.36
N GLY A 55 1.34 10.68 6.94
CA GLY A 55 2.57 11.08 6.27
C GLY A 55 3.54 9.94 6.05
N ASN A 56 3.46 8.88 6.87
CA ASN A 56 4.22 7.64 6.71
C ASN A 56 3.52 6.59 5.81
N LEU A 57 2.34 6.90 5.25
CA LEU A 57 1.57 6.01 4.39
C LEU A 57 1.54 6.53 2.95
N ARG A 58 1.73 5.63 1.99
CA ARG A 58 1.63 5.89 0.55
C ARG A 58 0.67 4.91 -0.10
N VAL A 59 -0.14 5.38 -1.05
CA VAL A 59 -1.06 4.51 -1.80
C VAL A 59 -0.30 3.82 -2.92
N ARG A 60 -0.25 2.50 -2.89
CA ARG A 60 0.35 1.69 -3.95
C ARG A 60 -0.60 0.63 -4.45
N CYS A 61 -0.55 0.36 -5.75
CA CYS A 61 -1.20 -0.82 -6.30
C CYS A 61 -0.44 -2.09 -5.90
N LYS A 62 -1.16 -3.22 -5.82
CA LYS A 62 -0.58 -4.52 -5.43
C LYS A 62 0.71 -4.88 -6.19
N PRO A 63 0.83 -4.65 -7.51
CA PRO A 63 2.08 -4.90 -8.24
C PRO A 63 3.25 -4.03 -7.79
N CYS A 64 3.03 -2.72 -7.59
CA CYS A 64 4.08 -1.81 -7.13
C CYS A 64 4.49 -2.11 -5.68
N HIS A 65 3.52 -2.40 -4.83
CA HIS A 65 3.77 -2.81 -3.45
C HIS A 65 4.61 -4.10 -3.40
N SER A 66 4.19 -5.16 -4.10
CA SER A 66 4.95 -6.41 -4.17
C SER A 66 6.37 -6.22 -4.73
N ARG A 67 6.54 -5.36 -5.75
CA ARG A 67 7.87 -5.05 -6.31
C ARG A 67 8.77 -4.36 -5.29
N ARG A 68 8.23 -3.44 -4.49
CA ARG A 68 8.97 -2.83 -3.39
C ARG A 68 9.34 -3.86 -2.34
N THR A 69 8.38 -4.64 -1.86
CA THR A 69 8.65 -5.69 -0.86
C THR A 69 9.72 -6.66 -1.36
N ALA A 70 9.68 -7.08 -2.62
CA ALA A 70 10.71 -7.94 -3.20
C ALA A 70 12.10 -7.26 -3.23
N ARG A 71 12.17 -5.94 -3.47
CA ARG A 71 13.42 -5.18 -3.49
C ARG A 71 13.99 -4.91 -2.11
N GLU A 72 13.16 -4.50 -1.17
CA GLU A 72 13.59 -4.09 0.17
C GLU A 72 13.71 -5.27 1.14
N GLN A 73 12.87 -6.29 0.98
CA GLN A 73 12.76 -7.39 1.95
C GLN A 73 13.18 -8.75 1.38
N GLY A 74 13.26 -8.90 0.05
CA GLY A 74 13.52 -10.18 -0.61
C GLY A 74 12.43 -11.23 -0.32
N PHE A 75 12.28 -12.23 -1.18
CA PHE A 75 11.23 -13.27 -1.05
C PHE A 75 11.33 -14.18 0.19
N ALA A 76 12.28 -13.93 1.10
CA ALA A 76 12.68 -14.84 2.18
C ALA A 76 12.56 -14.24 3.59
N ARG A 77 11.67 -13.29 3.82
CA ARG A 77 11.18 -12.99 5.19
C ARG A 77 9.74 -13.45 5.34
N GLY A 78 9.54 -14.76 5.19
CA GLY A 78 8.43 -15.42 5.86
C GLY A 78 8.52 -15.08 7.34
N ARG A 79 7.41 -14.62 7.92
CA ARG A 79 7.27 -14.27 9.34
C ARG A 79 8.09 -15.23 10.20
N ARG A 80 9.09 -14.70 10.91
CA ARG A 80 9.79 -15.42 11.96
C ARG A 80 8.99 -15.27 13.26
#